data_AF-A0A519CIW6-F1
#
_entry.id   AF-A0A519CIW6-F1
#
_cell.length_a   1.000
_cell.length_b   1.000
_cell.length_c   1.000
_cell.angle_alpha   90.00
_cell.angle_beta   90.00
_cell.angle_gamma   90.00
#
_symmetry.space_group_name_H-M   'P 1'
#
loop_
_entity.id
_entity.type
_entity.pdbx_description
1 polymer ?
#
loop_
_entity_poly.entity_id
_entity_poly.type
_entity_poly.pdbx_seq_one_letter_code
_entity_poly.pdbx_strand_id
1 'polypeptide(L)'
;MKKNYLLKNGKIKTEFDYSSMYPSDSIYHTDMREGFNCQQPWQRFFIHNTGVVSPCCAWFSSELSMGNVANQSLYDIWNSEKMNSLRSIHKEGKFWENEWCKKCVVSTCNMNEDHLIKIQNTKK
;
A
#
# COMPACT_ATOMS: atom_id res chain seq x y z
N MET A 1 19.47 -5.43 30.69
CA MET A 1 19.59 -3.96 30.90
C MET A 1 18.32 -3.29 30.39
N LYS A 2 17.48 -2.75 31.27
CA LYS A 2 16.22 -2.08 30.90
C LYS A 2 16.54 -0.64 30.46
N LYS A 3 16.35 -0.30 29.17
CA LYS A 3 16.43 1.10 28.73
C LYS A 3 15.17 1.82 29.24
N ASN A 4 15.35 2.66 30.25
CA ASN A 4 14.32 3.54 30.76
C ASN A 4 14.08 4.67 29.74
N TYR A 5 13.05 4.54 28.91
CA TYR A 5 12.56 5.63 28.09
C TYR A 5 11.81 6.61 29.01
N LEU A 6 12.37 7.81 29.20
CA LEU A 6 11.73 8.87 29.96
C LEU A 6 10.57 9.45 29.13
N LEU A 7 9.35 9.10 29.49
CA LEU A 7 8.13 9.72 28.97
C LEU A 7 7.94 11.07 29.66
N LYS A 8 8.15 12.17 28.95
CA LYS A 8 7.54 13.47 29.29
C LYS A 8 6.46 13.77 28.24
N ASN A 9 5.23 13.93 28.70
CA ASN A 9 4.04 14.25 27.88
C ASN A 9 3.64 13.16 26.86
N GLY A 10 3.87 11.88 27.17
CA GLY A 10 3.34 10.76 26.37
C GLY A 10 3.98 10.54 24.99
N LYS A 11 5.06 11.25 24.67
CA LYS A 11 5.83 11.04 23.44
C LYS A 11 7.17 10.38 23.74
N ILE A 12 7.50 9.32 23.00
CA ILE A 12 8.80 8.63 23.05
C ILE A 12 9.84 9.60 22.50
N LYS A 13 10.70 10.18 23.35
CA LYS A 13 11.88 10.90 22.89
C LYS A 13 12.94 9.89 22.50
N THR A 14 13.25 9.83 21.21
CA THR A 14 14.49 9.22 20.71
C THR A 14 15.68 10.01 21.25
N GLU A 15 16.83 9.35 21.38
CA GLU A 15 18.08 9.95 21.88
C GLU A 15 18.54 11.15 21.03
N PHE A 16 18.11 11.18 19.76
CA PHE A 16 18.35 12.26 18.82
C PHE A 16 17.03 12.71 18.19
N ASP A 17 16.87 14.02 18.02
CA ASP A 17 15.74 14.63 17.32
C ASP A 17 16.03 14.69 15.82
N TYR A 18 15.43 13.77 15.07
CA TYR A 18 15.54 13.73 13.61
C TYR A 18 14.43 14.52 12.92
N SER A 19 13.56 15.23 13.65
CA SER A 19 12.42 15.95 13.05
C SER A 19 12.84 16.95 11.98
N SER A 20 14.00 17.59 12.13
CA SER A 20 14.56 18.51 11.14
C SER A 20 15.04 17.83 9.85
N MET A 21 15.22 16.51 9.85
CA MET A 21 15.61 15.73 8.65
C MET A 21 14.40 15.25 7.84
N TYR A 22 13.20 15.29 8.42
CA TYR A 22 11.97 14.92 7.73
C TYR A 22 11.27 16.18 7.21
N PRO A 23 11.19 16.38 5.88
CA PRO A 23 10.43 17.49 5.33
C PRO A 23 8.94 17.27 5.61
N SER A 24 8.38 17.99 6.59
CA SER A 24 6.96 17.95 6.94
C SER A 24 6.07 18.77 6.00
N ASP A 25 6.67 19.73 5.30
CA ASP A 25 5.94 20.81 4.60
C ASP A 25 6.06 20.69 3.08
N SER A 26 6.28 19.46 2.58
CA SER A 26 6.37 19.21 1.14
C SER A 26 5.06 19.61 0.45
N ILE A 27 5.14 20.51 -0.52
CA ILE A 27 4.01 20.91 -1.39
C ILE A 27 3.39 19.74 -2.16
N TYR A 28 4.09 18.61 -2.23
CA TYR A 28 3.63 17.35 -2.82
C TYR A 28 2.76 16.52 -1.88
N HIS A 29 2.48 16.99 -0.65
CA HIS A 29 1.41 16.46 0.21
C HIS A 29 0.01 16.91 -0.22
N THR A 30 -0.12 17.46 -1.42
CA THR A 30 -1.38 17.81 -2.04
C THR A 30 -2.28 16.56 -2.12
N ASP A 31 -3.56 16.73 -1.77
CA ASP A 31 -4.59 15.70 -1.66
C ASP A 31 -4.52 14.73 -2.86
N MET A 32 -3.94 13.53 -2.67
CA MET A 32 -3.85 12.48 -3.71
C MET A 32 -5.21 11.90 -4.13
N ARG A 33 -6.31 12.53 -3.70
CA ARG A 33 -7.70 12.12 -4.00
C ARG A 33 -8.03 12.27 -5.47
N GLU A 34 -7.42 13.23 -6.18
CA GLU A 34 -7.68 13.46 -7.60
C GLU A 34 -6.46 13.07 -8.45
N GLY A 35 -6.62 12.00 -9.25
CA GLY A 35 -5.66 11.64 -10.29
C GLY A 35 -4.63 10.56 -9.95
N PHE A 36 -4.73 9.87 -8.81
CA PHE A 36 -3.82 8.76 -8.51
C PHE A 36 -4.08 7.55 -9.42
N ASN A 37 -3.08 7.19 -10.24
CA ASN A 37 -3.10 6.04 -11.13
C ASN A 37 -1.87 5.15 -10.90
N CYS A 38 -2.05 3.97 -10.30
CA CYS A 38 -0.97 3.02 -10.08
C CYS A 38 -0.52 2.37 -11.40
N GLN A 39 0.72 2.57 -11.82
CA GLN A 39 1.26 2.01 -13.08
C GLN A 39 1.69 0.53 -12.98
N GLN A 40 1.73 -0.02 -11.76
CA GLN A 40 2.29 -1.36 -11.50
C GLN A 40 1.64 -2.48 -12.32
N PRO A 41 0.30 -2.53 -12.52
CA PRO A 41 -0.36 -3.60 -13.27
C PRO A 41 0.00 -3.67 -14.78
N TRP A 42 0.66 -2.63 -15.33
CA TRP A 42 1.15 -2.62 -16.73
C TRP A 42 2.63 -2.93 -16.85
N GLN A 43 3.38 -2.87 -15.75
CA GLN A 43 4.84 -2.97 -15.77
C GLN A 43 5.32 -4.36 -15.31
N ARG A 44 4.64 -4.96 -14.33
CA ARG A 44 5.13 -6.19 -13.70
C ARG A 44 4.02 -7.04 -13.11
N PHE A 45 4.38 -8.28 -12.82
CA PHE A 45 3.65 -9.18 -11.92
C PHE A 45 4.64 -9.78 -10.92
N PHE A 46 4.11 -10.21 -9.78
CA PHE A 46 4.86 -10.86 -8.72
C PHE A 46 4.37 -12.29 -8.57
N ILE A 47 5.28 -13.25 -8.69
CA ILE A 47 5.02 -14.68 -8.56
C ILE A 47 5.43 -15.11 -7.15
N HIS A 48 4.46 -15.60 -6.39
CA HIS A 48 4.67 -16.11 -5.04
C HIS A 48 5.27 -17.53 -5.09
N ASN A 49 5.86 -17.97 -3.97
CA ASN A 49 6.42 -19.33 -3.83
C ASN A 49 5.38 -20.45 -4.06
N THR A 50 4.09 -20.15 -3.90
CA THR A 50 2.97 -21.06 -4.19
C THR A 50 2.58 -21.11 -5.67
N GLY A 51 3.24 -20.33 -6.53
CA GLY A 51 2.90 -20.17 -7.94
C GLY A 51 1.77 -19.17 -8.21
N VAL A 52 1.15 -18.60 -7.16
CA VAL A 52 0.15 -17.54 -7.29
C VAL A 52 0.79 -16.30 -7.90
N VAL A 53 0.11 -15.69 -8.87
CA VAL A 53 0.55 -14.46 -9.55
C VAL A 53 -0.29 -13.28 -9.07
N SER A 54 0.37 -12.18 -8.75
CA SER A 54 -0.25 -10.94 -8.29
C SER A 54 0.27 -9.73 -9.10
N PRO A 55 -0.47 -8.62 -9.20
CA PRO A 55 -0.12 -7.49 -10.07
C PRO A 55 0.91 -6.54 -9.45
N CYS A 56 1.23 -6.69 -8.16
CA CYS A 56 2.15 -5.84 -7.43
C CYS A 56 2.74 -6.58 -6.22
N CYS A 57 3.78 -6.02 -5.60
CA CYS A 57 4.44 -6.57 -4.41
C CYS A 57 3.87 -6.00 -3.10
N ALA A 58 2.61 -5.52 -3.09
CA ALA A 58 1.99 -5.02 -1.87
C ALA A 58 1.91 -6.14 -0.82
N TRP A 59 1.86 -5.77 0.46
CA TRP A 59 1.88 -6.74 1.57
C TRP A 59 0.78 -7.80 1.49
N PHE A 60 -0.40 -7.42 0.99
CA PHE A 60 -1.58 -8.27 0.77
C PHE A 60 -1.71 -8.72 -0.70
N SER A 61 -0.59 -8.80 -1.42
CA SER A 61 -0.58 -9.14 -2.85
C SER A 61 -1.06 -10.57 -3.11
N SER A 62 -0.93 -11.49 -2.15
CA SER A 62 -1.46 -12.85 -2.25
C SER A 62 -2.98 -12.88 -2.41
N GLU A 63 -3.68 -11.96 -1.75
CA GLU A 63 -5.14 -11.82 -1.79
C GLU A 63 -5.61 -11.11 -3.07
N LEU A 64 -4.73 -10.34 -3.71
CA LEU A 64 -4.92 -9.77 -5.05
C LEU A 64 -4.39 -10.72 -6.13
N SER A 65 -4.85 -11.98 -6.10
CA SER A 65 -4.44 -13.02 -7.04
C SER A 65 -5.08 -12.85 -8.42
N MET A 66 -4.24 -12.89 -9.46
CA MET A 66 -4.63 -12.83 -10.87
C MET A 66 -4.67 -14.21 -11.52
N GLY A 67 -4.05 -15.22 -10.91
CA GLY A 67 -3.97 -16.58 -11.43
C GLY A 67 -2.88 -17.39 -10.74
N ASN A 68 -2.60 -18.59 -11.25
CA ASN A 68 -1.50 -19.44 -10.78
C ASN A 68 -0.75 -20.03 -11.98
N VAL A 69 0.58 -19.94 -11.97
CA VAL A 69 1.46 -20.42 -13.05
C VAL A 69 1.42 -21.94 -13.23
N ALA A 70 0.94 -22.69 -12.23
CA ALA A 70 0.72 -24.14 -12.34
C ALA A 70 -0.44 -24.51 -13.27
N ASN A 71 -1.40 -23.60 -13.46
CA ASN A 71 -2.65 -23.87 -14.18
C ASN A 71 -2.78 -23.07 -15.49
N GLN A 72 -2.08 -21.93 -15.61
CA GLN A 72 -2.23 -20.99 -16.71
C GLN A 72 -0.87 -20.42 -17.12
N SER A 73 -0.71 -20.09 -18.41
CA SER A 73 0.50 -19.41 -18.87
C SER A 73 0.54 -17.97 -18.35
N LEU A 74 1.74 -17.40 -18.21
CA LEU A 74 1.90 -16.00 -17.82
C LEU A 74 1.21 -15.04 -18.81
N TYR A 75 1.18 -15.41 -20.10
CA TYR A 75 0.50 -14.64 -21.13
C TYR A 75 -1.02 -14.61 -20.89
N ASP A 76 -1.62 -15.75 -20.54
CA ASP A 76 -3.06 -15.82 -20.27
C ASP A 76 -3.42 -15.07 -18.99
N ILE A 77 -2.58 -15.17 -17.95
CA ILE A 77 -2.78 -14.43 -16.69
C ILE A 77 -2.66 -12.93 -16.94
N TRP A 78 -1.68 -12.49 -17.74
CA TRP A 78 -1.47 -11.08 -18.07
C TRP A 78 -2.63 -10.48 -18.89
N ASN A 79 -3.23 -11.28 -19.77
CA ASN A 79 -4.36 -10.87 -20.61
C ASN A 79 -5.72 -11.29 -20.03
N SER A 80 -5.74 -11.79 -18.79
CA SER A 80 -6.97 -12.22 -18.13
C SER A 80 -7.93 -11.06 -17.90
N GLU A 81 -9.21 -11.39 -17.80
CA GLU A 81 -10.26 -10.42 -17.46
C GLU A 81 -9.98 -9.73 -16.12
N LYS A 82 -9.48 -10.47 -15.12
CA LYS A 82 -9.12 -9.92 -13.81
C LYS A 82 -8.04 -8.84 -13.91
N MET A 83 -6.98 -9.11 -14.66
CA MET A 83 -5.88 -8.17 -14.84
C MET A 83 -6.33 -6.95 -15.64
N ASN A 84 -7.13 -7.15 -16.70
CA ASN A 84 -7.67 -6.05 -17.50
C ASN A 84 -8.68 -5.19 -16.73
N SER A 85 -9.52 -5.79 -15.89
CA SER A 85 -10.43 -5.07 -14.98
C SER A 85 -9.65 -4.19 -14.01
N LEU A 86 -8.60 -4.74 -13.39
CA LEU A 86 -7.73 -3.97 -12.49
C LEU A 86 -7.04 -2.79 -13.20
N ARG A 87 -6.59 -2.99 -14.44
CA ARG A 87 -6.03 -1.92 -15.28
C ARG A 87 -7.08 -0.85 -15.60
N SER A 88 -8.33 -1.22 -15.91
CA SER A 88 -9.39 -0.23 -16.14
C SER A 88 -9.64 0.63 -14.91
N ILE A 89 -9.73 0.02 -13.72
CA ILE A 89 -9.88 0.73 -12.44
C ILE A 89 -8.76 1.77 -12.27
N HIS A 90 -7.51 1.38 -12.51
CA HIS A 90 -6.37 2.29 -12.37
C HIS A 90 -6.21 3.28 -13.52
N LYS A 91 -6.80 3.02 -14.69
CA LYS A 91 -6.83 3.98 -15.81
C LYS A 91 -7.83 5.10 -15.55
N GLU A 92 -8.93 4.78 -14.87
CA GLU A 92 -9.98 5.73 -14.48
C GLU A 92 -9.69 6.44 -13.15
N GLY A 93 -8.59 6.13 -12.48
CA GLY A 93 -8.24 6.67 -11.16
C GLY A 93 -9.10 6.14 -10.02
N LYS A 94 -9.94 5.14 -10.25
CA LYS A 94 -10.92 4.61 -9.29
C LYS A 94 -10.34 3.55 -8.36
N PHE A 95 -9.09 3.72 -7.92
CA PHE A 95 -8.37 2.72 -7.12
C PHE A 95 -9.12 2.27 -5.85
N TRP A 96 -10.04 3.09 -5.33
CA TRP A 96 -10.90 2.79 -4.19
C TRP A 96 -11.92 1.68 -4.45
N GLU A 97 -12.24 1.36 -5.71
CA GLU A 97 -13.15 0.26 -6.07
C GLU A 97 -12.53 -1.12 -5.81
N ASN A 98 -11.19 -1.20 -5.73
CA ASN A 98 -10.50 -2.41 -5.32
C ASN A 98 -10.01 -2.27 -3.87
N GLU A 99 -10.55 -3.08 -2.97
CA GLU A 99 -10.23 -3.10 -1.53
C GLU A 99 -8.72 -3.12 -1.25
N TRP A 100 -7.97 -3.90 -2.03
CA TRP A 100 -6.52 -4.03 -1.85
C TRP A 100 -5.78 -2.81 -2.37
N CYS A 101 -6.14 -2.29 -3.54
CA CYS A 101 -5.56 -1.05 -4.06
C CYS A 101 -5.85 0.13 -3.13
N LYS A 102 -7.08 0.24 -2.60
CA LYS A 102 -7.44 1.24 -1.59
C LYS A 102 -6.50 1.18 -0.39
N LYS A 103 -6.35 0.01 0.23
CA LYS A 103 -5.44 -0.19 1.38
C LYS A 103 -4.00 0.18 1.04
N CYS A 104 -3.53 -0.17 -0.17
CA CYS A 104 -2.17 0.12 -0.63
C CYS A 104 -1.92 1.62 -0.70
N VAL A 105 -2.80 2.33 -1.40
CA VAL A 105 -2.68 3.75 -1.65
C VAL A 105 -2.79 4.51 -0.33
N VAL A 106 -3.79 4.20 0.49
CA VAL A 106 -3.95 4.91 1.77
C VAL A 106 -2.74 4.71 2.68
N SER A 107 -2.18 3.49 2.75
CA SER A 107 -1.01 3.20 3.58
C SER A 107 0.29 3.80 3.06
N THR A 108 0.49 3.83 1.73
CA THR A 108 1.77 4.21 1.11
C THR A 108 1.83 5.70 0.79
N CYS A 109 0.70 6.29 0.42
CA CYS A 109 0.60 7.68 -0.01
C CYS A 109 0.22 8.63 1.12
N ASN A 110 0.10 8.12 2.36
CA ASN A 110 -0.32 8.88 3.54
C ASN A 110 -1.58 9.73 3.26
N MET A 111 -2.52 9.16 2.50
CA MET A 111 -3.79 9.83 2.26
C MET A 111 -4.53 9.89 3.59
N ASN A 112 -4.89 11.11 4.01
CA ASN A 112 -5.70 11.32 5.21
C ASN A 112 -7.07 10.68 5.02
N GLU A 113 -7.20 9.42 5.43
CA GLU A 113 -8.41 8.99 6.12
C GLU A 113 -8.14 9.25 7.60
N ASP A 114 -8.79 10.27 8.19
CA ASP A 114 -8.78 10.61 9.63
C ASP A 114 -9.12 9.42 10.57
N HIS A 115 -9.32 8.23 10.00
CA HIS A 115 -9.77 7.01 10.65
C HIS A 115 -8.71 5.91 10.78
N LEU A 116 -7.54 6.02 10.16
CA LEU A 116 -6.52 4.95 10.23
C LEU A 116 -5.48 5.14 11.34
N ILE A 117 -5.44 6.29 12.00
CA ILE A 117 -4.74 6.44 13.30
C ILE A 117 -5.73 6.14 14.43
N LYS A 118 -6.32 4.94 14.41
CA LYS A 118 -6.67 4.26 15.65
C LYS A 118 -5.56 3.25 15.90
N ILE A 119 -4.35 3.75 16.18
CA ILE A 119 -3.36 2.93 16.88
C ILE A 119 -4.11 2.36 18.07
N GLN A 120 -4.25 1.04 18.07
CA GLN A 120 -4.96 0.31 19.09
C GLN A 120 -4.47 0.83 20.44
N ASN A 121 -5.32 1.58 21.14
CA ASN A 121 -5.26 1.69 22.59
C ASN A 121 -5.55 0.28 23.10
N THR A 122 -4.56 -0.60 23.01
CA THR A 122 -4.52 -1.84 23.76
C THR A 122 -4.43 -1.38 25.21
N LYS A 123 -5.61 -1.26 25.82
CA LYS A 123 -5.80 -1.10 27.25
C LYS A 123 -4.87 -2.10 27.93
N LYS A 124 -3.94 -1.56 28.70
CA LYS A 124 -3.23 -2.28 29.75
C LYS A 124 -3.88 -1.89 31.07
#